data_AF-A0AAW1VS02-F1
#
_entry.id   AF-A0AAW1VS02-F1
#
_cell.length_a   1.000
_cell.length_b   1.000
_cell.length_c   1.000
_cell.angle_alpha   90.00
_cell.angle_beta   90.00
_cell.angle_gamma   90.00
#
_symmetry.space_group_name_H-M   'P 1'
#
loop_
_entity.id
_entity.type
_entity.pdbx_description
1 polymer ?
#
loop_
_entity_poly.entity_id
_entity_poly.type
_entity_poly.pdbx_seq_one_letter_code
_entity_poly.pdbx_strand_id
1 'polypeptide(L)'
;MVLTEQEITRLYRVRKTVMQMLKDRDYVIVDHDLNMTLSQFKNKYGENMKREDLTINRRKRGDVPIRFMCFSLTDQKLGSRQ
;
A
#
# COMPACT_ATOMS: atom_id res chain seq x y z
N MET A 1 -11.84 -14.98 -2.69
CA MET A 1 -11.19 -15.38 -1.42
C MET A 1 -11.28 -14.18 -0.50
N VAL A 2 -11.99 -14.33 0.61
CA VAL A 2 -12.07 -13.29 1.64
C VAL A 2 -10.75 -13.28 2.40
N LEU A 3 -10.14 -12.11 2.59
CA LEU A 3 -8.90 -11.99 3.35
C LEU A 3 -9.18 -12.20 4.84
N THR A 4 -8.29 -12.93 5.52
CA THR A 4 -8.38 -13.08 6.98
C THR A 4 -8.03 -11.77 7.69
N GLU A 5 -8.51 -11.58 8.92
CA GLU A 5 -8.18 -10.38 9.70
C GLU A 5 -6.68 -10.18 9.93
N GLN A 6 -5.93 -11.28 10.02
CA GLN A 6 -4.48 -11.27 10.17
C GLN A 6 -3.81 -10.73 8.90
N GLU A 7 -4.26 -11.16 7.72
CA GLU A 7 -3.76 -10.66 6.43
C GLU A 7 -4.09 -9.18 6.23
N ILE A 8 -5.31 -8.76 6.56
CA ILE A 8 -5.73 -7.36 6.51
C ILE A 8 -4.83 -6.50 7.42
N THR A 9 -4.57 -6.96 8.64
CA THR A 9 -3.70 -6.26 9.60
C THR A 9 -2.27 -6.16 9.08
N ARG A 10 -1.75 -7.22 8.46
CA ARG A 10 -0.43 -7.23 7.83
C ARG A 10 -0.35 -6.22 6.69
N LEU A 11 -1.34 -6.22 5.78
CA LEU A 11 -1.42 -5.28 4.66
C LEU A 11 -1.52 -3.82 5.13
N TYR A 12 -2.32 -3.56 6.17
CA TYR A 12 -2.41 -2.26 6.80
C TYR A 12 -1.05 -1.76 7.33
N ARG A 13 -0.30 -2.61 8.04
CA ARG A 13 1.04 -2.27 8.54
C ARG A 13 2.01 -1.97 7.40
N VAL A 14 2.05 -2.82 6.38
CA VAL A 14 2.89 -2.61 5.19
C VAL A 14 2.55 -1.27 4.53
N ARG A 15 1.27 -0.98 4.32
CA ARG A 15 0.83 0.30 3.75
C ARG A 15 1.28 1.48 4.61
N LYS A 16 1.16 1.40 5.93
CA LYS A 16 1.58 2.47 6.85
C LYS A 16 3.07 2.75 6.73
N THR A 17 3.91 1.71 6.74
CA THR A 17 5.36 1.84 6.56
C THR A 17 5.70 2.45 5.19
N VAL A 18 5.02 2.02 4.12
CA VAL A 18 5.22 2.57 2.78
C VAL A 18 4.83 4.05 2.71
N MET A 19 3.71 4.46 3.32
CA MET A 19 3.29 5.87 3.37
C MET A 19 4.29 6.74 4.13
N GLN A 20 4.85 6.24 5.24
CA GLN A 20 5.91 6.92 5.99
C GLN A 20 7.18 7.04 5.13
N MET A 21 7.62 5.95 4.49
CA MET A 21 8.77 5.96 3.58
C MET A 21 8.59 6.92 2.41
N LEU A 22 7.37 7.06 1.87
CA LEU A 22 7.06 8.03 0.82
C LEU A 22 7.13 9.47 1.37
N LYS A 23 6.62 9.73 2.58
CA LYS A 23 6.77 11.05 3.22
C LYS A 23 8.24 11.43 3.37
N ASP A 24 9.08 10.51 3.83
CA ASP A 24 10.51 10.72 4.03
C ASP A 24 11.28 10.97 2.72
N ARG A 25 10.72 10.57 1.58
CA ARG A 25 11.30 10.78 0.23
C ARG A 25 10.69 11.97 -0.52
N ASP A 26 10.09 12.91 0.19
CA ASP A 26 9.45 14.12 -0.34
C ASP A 26 8.25 13.85 -1.27
N TYR A 27 7.55 12.73 -1.09
CA TYR A 27 6.25 12.55 -1.74
C TYR A 27 5.18 13.37 -1.02
N VAL A 28 4.25 13.92 -1.79
CA VAL A 28 3.11 14.63 -1.23
C VAL A 28 2.13 13.60 -0.66
N ILE A 29 2.12 13.47 0.66
CA ILE A 29 1.22 12.60 1.42
C ILE A 29 0.31 13.48 2.28
N VAL A 30 -0.99 13.18 2.26
CA VAL A 30 -1.97 13.82 3.13
C VAL A 30 -1.90 13.20 4.52
N ASP A 31 -1.92 14.01 5.58
CA ASP A 31 -1.86 13.51 6.97
C ASP A 31 -3.00 12.54 7.29
N HIS A 32 -4.16 12.70 6.66
CA HIS A 32 -5.25 11.74 6.75
C HIS A 32 -4.84 10.33 6.29
N ASP A 33 -4.06 10.20 5.21
CA ASP A 33 -3.61 8.88 4.73
C ASP A 33 -2.55 8.25 5.64
N LEU A 34 -1.75 9.06 6.35
CA LEU A 34 -0.76 8.60 7.33
C LEU A 34 -1.40 8.14 8.64
N ASN A 35 -2.45 8.85 9.07
CA ASN A 35 -3.16 8.61 10.32
C ASN A 35 -4.42 7.73 10.17
N MET A 36 -4.59 7.11 9.00
CA MET A 36 -5.72 6.20 8.74
C MET A 36 -5.70 5.03 9.73
N THR A 37 -6.85 4.72 10.33
CA THR A 37 -6.98 3.60 11.28
C THR A 37 -7.25 2.28 10.56
N LEU A 38 -7.06 1.14 11.24
CA LEU A 38 -7.36 -0.19 10.69
C LEU A 38 -8.84 -0.31 10.29
N SER A 39 -9.76 0.23 11.09
CA SER A 39 -11.19 0.22 10.79
C SER A 39 -11.52 1.04 9.54
N GLN A 40 -10.89 2.21 9.37
CA GLN A 40 -11.03 3.01 8.16
C GLN A 40 -10.45 2.29 6.93
N PHE A 41 -9.32 1.60 7.11
CA PHE A 41 -8.71 0.79 6.05
C PHE A 41 -9.64 -0.36 5.63
N LYS A 42 -10.24 -1.08 6.58
CA LYS A 42 -11.26 -2.10 6.31
C LYS A 42 -12.49 -1.51 5.60
N ASN A 43 -13.01 -0.37 6.05
CA ASN A 43 -14.17 0.26 5.43
C ASN A 43 -13.89 0.76 4.01
N LYS A 44 -12.67 1.22 3.73
CA LYS A 44 -12.29 1.77 2.42
C LYS A 44 -12.11 0.70 1.35
N TYR A 45 -11.56 -0.45 1.72
CA TYR A 45 -11.17 -1.50 0.77
C TYR A 45 -12.03 -2.77 0.88
N GLY A 46 -12.81 -2.92 1.95
CA GLY A 46 -13.68 -4.06 2.20
C GLY A 46 -12.92 -5.34 2.58
N GLU A 47 -13.66 -6.44 2.70
CA GLU A 47 -13.10 -7.76 3.05
C GLU A 47 -12.56 -8.54 1.83
N ASN A 48 -12.95 -8.11 0.62
CA ASN A 48 -12.50 -8.68 -0.66
C ASN A 48 -11.52 -7.74 -1.38
N MET A 49 -10.51 -7.24 -0.66
CA MET A 49 -9.51 -6.34 -1.26
C MET A 49 -8.72 -7.08 -2.35
N LYS A 50 -8.67 -6.53 -3.57
CA LYS A 50 -7.76 -7.03 -4.60
C LYS A 50 -6.43 -6.30 -4.51
N ARG A 51 -5.36 -6.95 -5.00
CA ARG A 51 -4.02 -6.33 -5.06
C ARG A 51 -4.02 -5.03 -5.86
N GLU A 52 -4.83 -4.96 -6.91
CA GLU A 52 -4.99 -3.76 -7.73
C GLU A 52 -5.47 -2.56 -6.91
N ASP A 53 -6.40 -2.77 -5.97
CA ASP A 53 -6.97 -1.73 -5.12
C ASP A 53 -5.94 -1.11 -4.16
N LEU A 54 -4.91 -1.88 -3.80
CA LEU A 54 -3.84 -1.45 -2.91
C LEU A 54 -2.72 -0.67 -3.63
N THR A 55 -2.85 -0.43 -4.93
CA THR A 55 -1.87 0.34 -5.71
C THR A 55 -1.79 1.79 -5.22
N ILE A 56 -0.59 2.25 -4.84
CA ILE A 56 -0.36 3.61 -4.35
C ILE A 56 0.28 4.45 -5.46
N ASN A 57 -0.50 5.35 -6.05
CA ASN A 57 0.01 6.37 -6.97
C ASN A 57 0.13 7.70 -6.23
N ARG A 58 1.36 8.21 -6.07
CA ARG A 58 1.64 9.50 -5.42
C ARG A 58 2.58 10.33 -6.28
N ARG A 59 2.41 11.64 -6.23
CA ARG A 59 3.29 12.60 -6.92
C ARG A 59 4.41 13.02 -5.97
N LYS A 60 5.64 13.04 -6.47
CA LYS A 60 6.77 13.64 -5.75
C LYS A 60 6.63 15.16 -5.77
N ARG A 61 7.04 15.84 -4.70
CA ARG A 61 7.10 17.31 -4.66
C ARG A 61 8.22 17.78 -5.60
N GLY A 62 7.86 18.37 -6.75
CA GLY A 62 8.82 19.01 -7.68
C GLY A 62 9.32 18.17 -8.86
N ASP A 63 8.41 17.53 -9.61
CA ASP A 63 8.67 16.87 -10.91
C ASP A 63 9.47 15.56 -10.91
N VAL A 64 8.74 14.46 -10.71
CA VAL A 64 8.45 13.41 -11.73
C VAL A 64 7.44 12.43 -11.10
N PRO A 65 6.30 12.09 -11.74
CA PRO A 65 5.37 11.11 -11.20
C PRO A 65 5.95 9.70 -11.32
N ILE A 66 6.62 9.23 -10.27
CA ILE A 66 7.13 7.85 -10.21
C ILE A 66 6.02 6.94 -9.67
N ARG A 67 5.63 5.94 -10.46
CA ARG A 67 4.68 4.89 -10.07
C ARG A 67 5.42 3.80 -9.31
N PHE A 68 5.20 3.67 -8.01
CA PHE A 68 5.69 2.53 -7.23
C PHE A 68 4.57 1.52 -7.05
N MET A 69 4.76 0.34 -7.60
CA MET A 69 3.89 -0.81 -7.36
C MET A 69 4.50 -1.60 -6.18
N CYS A 70 3.92 -1.46 -5.00
CA CYS A 70 4.34 -2.21 -3.83
C CYS A 70 3.78 -3.64 -3.93
N PHE A 71 4.62 -4.57 -4.41
CA PHE A 71 4.28 -5.99 -4.42
C PHE A 71 4.52 -6.58 -3.03
N SER A 72 3.46 -7.06 -2.36
CA SER A 72 3.62 -7.99 -1.25
C SER A 72 3.94 -9.37 -1.84
N LEU A 73 5.19 -9.82 -1.71
CA LEU A 73 5.59 -11.19 -2.01
C LEU A 73 4.89 -12.14 -1.02
N THR A 74 3.71 -12.65 -1.38
CA THR A 74 3.24 -13.92 -0.82
C THR A 74 3.88 -15.02 -1.65
N ASP A 75 4.98 -15.58 -1.15
CA ASP A 75 5.61 -16.86 -1.48
C ASP A 75 5.77 -17.31 -2.95
N GLN A 76 5.56 -16.45 -3.93
CA GLN A 76 5.86 -16.79 -5.32
C GLN A 76 7.28 -16.30 -5.63
N LYS A 77 8.25 -17.23 -5.57
CA LYS A 77 9.58 -17.02 -6.14
C LYS A 77 9.41 -16.43 -7.54
N LEU A 78 9.84 -15.19 -7.71
CA LEU A 78 9.91 -14.55 -9.03
C LEU A 78 11.02 -15.26 -9.81
N GLY A 79 10.65 -16.31 -10.53
CA GLY A 79 11.53 -16.92 -11.52
C GLY A 79 11.82 -15.90 -12.60
N SER A 80 13.10 -15.63 -12.84
CA SER A 80 13.55 -14.87 -14.00
C SER A 80 13.01 -15.54 -15.25
N ARG A 81 12.12 -14.86 -15.98
CA ARG A 81 11.82 -15.25 -17.36
C ARG A 81 13.04 -14.87 -18.19
N GLN A 82 13.86 -15.88 -18.51
CA GLN A 82 14.71 -15.83 -19.70
C GLN A 82 13.85 -16.13 -20.92
#